data_AF-A0A349AY86-F1
#
_entry.id   AF-A0A349AY86-F1
#
_cell.length_a   1.000
_cell.length_b   1.000
_cell.length_c   1.000
_cell.angle_alpha   90.00
_cell.angle_beta   90.00
_cell.angle_gamma   90.00
#
_symmetry.space_group_name_H-M   'P 1'
#
loop_
_entity.id
_entity.type
_entity.pdbx_description
1 polymer ?
#
loop_
_entity_poly.entity_id
_entity_poly.type
_entity_poly.pdbx_seq_one_letter_code
_entity_poly.pdbx_strand_id
1 'polypeptide(L)'
;MSTNPHHRRHGHDDIESAPRIRAAESLFSRANQFLAAVWNASDAGMCITAGCSECGALEFRRALATLDGLSPDAPLTTPIALLPEAPGPLASALASVDFGLLRLTPRWYDALDIALFYVRDRGELRFVLDEWVRRDAVPTRILDLVLFRHVRYGFPDARLTDLWLERCLDVAATTCDEGLVESLILTCPERVGADPRAFRAAMEAANHSACVRAIVGRLGECA
;
A
#
# COMPACT_ATOMS: atom_id res chain seq x y z
N MET A 1 -17.00 27.41 -12.69
CA MET A 1 -18.29 26.78 -12.30
C MET A 1 -17.97 25.74 -11.25
N SER A 2 -18.44 25.98 -10.03
CA SER A 2 -18.13 25.22 -8.82
C SER A 2 -19.17 24.13 -8.63
N THR A 3 -18.76 22.87 -8.56
CA THR A 3 -19.62 21.72 -8.25
C THR A 3 -19.09 21.02 -7.01
N ASN A 4 -19.13 21.70 -5.87
CA ASN A 4 -19.05 21.05 -4.57
C ASN A 4 -20.45 21.09 -3.92
N PRO A 5 -21.08 19.93 -3.65
CA PRO A 5 -22.30 19.91 -2.87
C PRO A 5 -21.97 20.15 -1.39
N HIS A 6 -22.47 21.26 -0.85
CA HIS A 6 -22.41 21.57 0.58
C HIS A 6 -23.20 20.53 1.39
N HIS A 7 -22.55 19.82 2.30
CA HIS A 7 -23.24 19.03 3.32
C HIS A 7 -23.92 19.98 4.33
N ARG A 8 -25.26 20.06 4.25
CA ARG A 8 -26.10 20.69 5.27
C ARG A 8 -26.00 19.90 6.58
N ARG A 9 -25.60 20.57 7.66
CA ARG A 9 -25.86 20.14 9.04
C ARG A 9 -27.36 20.25 9.31
N HIS A 10 -28.01 19.13 9.62
CA HIS A 10 -29.27 19.11 10.36
C HIS A 10 -29.06 18.28 11.64
N GLY A 11 -29.52 18.86 12.74
CA GLY A 11 -29.28 18.41 14.10
C GLY A 11 -30.11 17.22 14.53
N HIS A 12 -29.73 16.74 15.71
CA HIS A 12 -30.40 15.82 16.63
C HIS A 12 -31.85 15.46 16.29
N ASP A 13 -32.05 14.19 16.01
CA ASP A 13 -33.17 13.44 16.56
C ASP A 13 -32.61 12.16 17.19
N ASP A 14 -32.97 11.97 18.46
CA ASP A 14 -32.66 10.80 19.27
C ASP A 14 -33.34 9.57 18.66
N ILE A 15 -32.57 8.78 17.92
CA ILE A 15 -32.94 7.40 17.60
C ILE A 15 -32.06 6.54 18.50
N GLU A 16 -32.69 5.97 19.53
CA GLU A 16 -32.16 4.88 20.34
C GLU A 16 -31.37 3.93 19.45
N SER A 17 -30.06 3.93 19.67
CA SER A 17 -29.09 3.21 18.85
C SER A 17 -29.43 1.72 18.89
N ALA A 18 -30.12 1.26 17.84
CA ALA A 18 -30.28 -0.16 17.56
C ALA A 18 -28.90 -0.83 17.73
N PRO A 19 -28.84 -2.01 18.39
CA PRO A 19 -27.57 -2.66 18.66
C PRO A 19 -26.84 -2.88 17.32
N ARG A 20 -25.76 -2.13 17.11
CA ARG A 20 -24.90 -2.31 15.94
C ARG A 20 -24.45 -3.77 16.00
N ILE A 21 -24.84 -4.57 15.02
CA ILE A 21 -24.51 -6.01 14.87
C ILE A 21 -22.97 -6.28 14.91
N ARG A 22 -22.14 -5.24 15.04
CA ARG A 22 -20.68 -5.23 15.07
C ARG A 22 -20.05 -5.20 16.47
N ALA A 23 -20.82 -5.40 17.55
CA ALA A 23 -20.22 -5.61 18.88
C ALA A 23 -19.53 -6.98 19.04
N ALA A 24 -19.72 -7.90 18.08
CA ALA A 24 -18.86 -9.07 17.96
C ALA A 24 -17.51 -8.64 17.40
N GLU A 25 -16.40 -9.13 17.98
CA GLU A 25 -15.07 -9.08 17.35
C GLU A 25 -15.21 -9.43 15.87
N SER A 26 -14.94 -8.46 14.99
CA SER A 26 -15.00 -8.69 13.56
C SER A 26 -14.04 -9.82 13.20
N LEU A 27 -14.35 -10.61 12.17
CA LEU A 27 -13.41 -11.62 11.62
C LEU A 27 -12.00 -11.03 11.41
N PHE A 28 -11.95 -9.74 11.05
CA PHE A 28 -10.72 -8.99 10.84
C PHE A 28 -9.95 -8.67 12.13
N SER A 29 -10.64 -8.35 13.24
CA SER A 29 -10.01 -8.14 14.56
C SER A 29 -9.27 -9.38 15.06
N ARG A 30 -9.78 -10.57 14.72
CA ARG A 30 -9.14 -11.85 15.03
C ARG A 30 -8.05 -12.25 14.05
N ALA A 31 -8.17 -11.80 12.80
CA ALA A 31 -7.24 -12.18 11.74
C ALA A 31 -5.94 -11.38 11.77
N ASN A 32 -6.02 -10.05 11.92
CA ASN A 32 -4.84 -9.19 11.78
C ASN A 32 -5.09 -7.77 12.32
N GLN A 33 -4.16 -7.26 13.16
CA GLN A 33 -4.30 -5.95 13.80
C GLN A 33 -4.33 -4.77 12.82
N PHE A 34 -3.60 -4.83 11.71
CA PHE A 34 -3.65 -3.80 10.68
C PHE A 34 -5.03 -3.77 10.02
N LEU A 35 -5.58 -4.93 9.64
CA LEU A 35 -6.93 -5.00 9.05
C LEU A 35 -7.99 -4.46 10.02
N ALA A 36 -7.86 -4.77 11.31
CA ALA A 36 -8.74 -4.22 12.35
C ALA A 36 -8.69 -2.68 12.39
N ALA A 37 -7.50 -2.08 12.33
CA ALA A 37 -7.34 -0.64 12.31
C ALA A 37 -7.94 0.02 11.06
N VAL A 38 -7.82 -0.60 9.88
CA VAL A 38 -8.44 -0.08 8.64
C VAL A 38 -9.97 -0.04 8.78
N TRP A 39 -10.58 -1.12 9.28
CA TRP A 39 -12.02 -1.16 9.50
C TRP A 39 -12.49 -0.17 10.56
N ASN A 40 -11.80 -0.08 11.69
CA ASN A 40 -12.13 0.87 12.75
C ASN A 40 -12.03 2.32 12.25
N ALA A 41 -11.01 2.63 11.46
CA ALA A 41 -10.84 3.95 10.86
C ALA A 41 -11.99 4.27 9.88
N SER A 42 -12.37 3.31 9.04
CA SER A 42 -13.50 3.47 8.12
C SER A 42 -14.82 3.67 8.88
N ASP A 43 -15.07 2.89 9.93
CA ASP A 43 -16.29 2.97 10.73
C ASP A 43 -16.39 4.27 11.54
N ALA A 44 -15.25 4.81 11.95
CA ALA A 44 -15.15 6.11 12.60
C ALA A 44 -15.17 7.29 11.61
N GLY A 45 -15.20 7.04 10.30
CA GLY A 45 -15.18 8.09 9.27
C GLY A 45 -13.84 8.82 9.14
N MET A 46 -12.74 8.20 9.59
CA MET A 46 -11.40 8.78 9.48
C MET A 46 -10.96 8.87 8.02
N CYS A 47 -10.16 9.90 7.70
CA CYS A 47 -9.57 9.99 6.36
C CYS A 47 -8.46 8.95 6.17
N ILE A 48 -8.64 8.07 5.18
CA ILE A 48 -7.68 7.05 4.74
C ILE A 48 -7.27 7.34 3.28
N THR A 49 -7.12 8.61 2.88
CA THR A 49 -6.60 8.96 1.54
C THR A 49 -5.11 9.14 1.60
N ALA A 50 -4.36 8.32 0.86
CA ALA A 50 -2.92 8.52 0.71
C ALA A 50 -2.66 9.89 0.03
N GLY A 51 -1.79 10.71 0.63
CA GLY A 51 -1.47 12.04 0.09
C GLY A 51 -2.59 13.08 0.16
N CYS A 52 -3.59 12.92 1.04
CA CYS A 52 -4.62 13.94 1.26
C CYS A 52 -3.99 15.31 1.57
N SER A 53 -4.25 16.31 0.73
CA SER A 53 -3.70 17.67 0.92
C SER A 53 -4.35 18.45 2.07
N GLU A 54 -5.56 18.06 2.50
CA GLU A 54 -6.30 18.76 3.54
C GLU A 54 -5.87 18.31 4.94
N CYS A 55 -5.87 17.01 5.20
CA CYS A 55 -5.61 16.46 6.54
C CYS A 55 -4.44 15.47 6.59
N GLY A 56 -3.79 15.15 5.47
CA GLY A 56 -2.66 14.22 5.42
C GLY A 56 -2.95 12.80 5.92
N ALA A 57 -4.22 12.42 6.09
CA ALA A 57 -4.64 11.22 6.80
C ALA A 57 -4.06 11.11 8.22
N LEU A 58 -3.88 12.25 8.91
CA LEU A 58 -3.23 12.31 10.22
C LEU A 58 -3.89 11.43 11.28
N GLU A 59 -5.22 11.34 11.30
CA GLU A 59 -5.95 10.48 12.24
C GLU A 59 -5.64 9.01 12.03
N PHE A 60 -5.65 8.54 10.78
CA PHE A 60 -5.30 7.16 10.47
C PHE A 60 -3.83 6.87 10.79
N ARG A 61 -2.91 7.79 10.48
CA ARG A 61 -1.49 7.67 10.87
C ARG A 61 -1.31 7.58 12.39
N ARG A 62 -2.11 8.32 13.17
CA ARG A 62 -2.13 8.19 14.64
C ARG A 62 -2.65 6.83 15.07
N ALA A 63 -3.72 6.33 14.46
CA ALA A 63 -4.22 4.99 14.77
C ALA A 63 -3.16 3.90 14.53
N LEU A 64 -2.40 4.00 13.43
CA LEU A 64 -1.26 3.13 13.15
C LEU A 64 -0.14 3.29 14.20
N ALA A 65 0.19 4.53 14.58
CA ALA A 65 1.18 4.79 15.62
C ALA A 65 0.79 4.21 16.99
N THR A 66 -0.50 4.25 17.33
CA THR A 66 -1.02 3.64 18.56
C THR A 66 -0.91 2.11 18.53
N LEU A 67 -1.05 1.47 17.36
CA LEU A 67 -0.78 0.04 17.23
C LEU A 67 0.67 -0.30 17.59
N ASP A 68 1.61 0.57 17.22
CA ASP A 68 3.03 0.45 17.59
C ASP A 68 3.36 0.99 19.00
N GLY A 69 2.34 1.23 19.82
CA GLY A 69 2.50 1.59 21.23
C GLY A 69 2.80 3.06 21.49
N LEU A 70 2.69 3.96 20.51
CA LEU A 70 2.70 5.40 20.82
C LEU A 70 1.42 5.78 21.57
N SER A 71 1.57 6.68 22.54
CA SER A 71 0.42 7.37 23.10
C SER A 71 -0.34 8.14 22.00
N PRO A 72 -1.69 8.18 22.01
CA PRO A 72 -2.50 8.96 21.07
C PRO A 72 -2.13 10.45 21.03
N ASP A 73 -1.61 10.99 22.14
CA ASP A 73 -1.22 12.39 22.28
C ASP A 73 0.26 12.64 21.93
N ALA A 74 1.04 11.58 21.68
CA ALA A 74 2.44 11.73 21.32
C ALA A 74 2.58 12.28 19.89
N PRO A 75 3.57 13.16 19.63
CA PRO A 75 3.91 13.55 18.26
C PRO A 75 4.24 12.32 17.40
N LEU A 76 3.76 12.27 16.15
CA LEU A 76 4.07 11.18 15.22
C LEU A 76 5.58 11.04 14.94
N THR A 77 6.32 12.13 15.12
CA THR A 77 7.78 12.19 15.00
C THR A 77 8.52 11.60 16.21
N THR A 78 7.80 11.20 17.26
CA THR A 78 8.41 10.61 18.46
C THR A 78 9.12 9.31 18.08
N PRO A 79 10.41 9.15 18.43
CA PRO A 79 11.11 7.89 18.26
C PRO A 79 10.44 6.81 19.13
N ILE A 80 10.14 5.66 18.54
CA ILE A 80 9.79 4.47 19.31
C ILE A 80 11.10 3.77 19.62
N ALA A 81 11.33 3.40 20.87
CA ALA A 81 12.40 2.48 21.21
C ALA A 81 12.05 1.10 20.64
N LEU A 82 12.45 0.84 19.40
CA LEU A 82 12.37 -0.50 18.81
C LEU A 82 13.34 -1.40 19.59
N LEU A 83 12.86 -2.55 20.03
CA LEU A 83 13.75 -3.57 20.56
C LEU A 83 14.66 -4.04 19.42
N PRO A 84 15.99 -4.13 19.60
CA PRO A 84 16.93 -4.39 18.51
C PRO A 84 16.66 -5.67 17.71
N GLU A 85 15.93 -6.62 18.28
CA GLU A 85 15.77 -7.97 17.74
C GLU A 85 14.35 -8.31 17.27
N ALA A 86 13.36 -7.42 17.41
CA ALA A 86 11.98 -7.74 17.05
C ALA A 86 11.31 -6.59 16.27
N PRO A 87 10.65 -6.89 15.13
CA PRO A 87 9.84 -5.91 14.44
C PRO A 87 8.66 -5.48 15.32
N GLY A 88 8.27 -4.21 15.20
CA GLY A 88 7.14 -3.61 15.88
C GLY A 88 5.81 -4.31 15.55
N PRO A 89 4.77 -4.07 16.37
CA PRO A 89 3.46 -4.68 16.17
C PRO A 89 2.87 -4.48 14.76
N LEU A 90 2.96 -3.28 14.21
CA LEU A 90 2.45 -2.97 12.86
C LEU A 90 3.26 -3.65 11.78
N ALA A 91 4.60 -3.63 11.87
CA ALA A 91 5.46 -4.33 10.91
C ALA A 91 5.16 -5.84 10.92
N SER A 92 4.98 -6.43 12.11
CA SER A 92 4.56 -7.83 12.28
C SER A 92 3.18 -8.11 11.69
N ALA A 93 2.21 -7.21 11.91
CA ALA A 93 0.87 -7.32 11.34
C ALA A 93 0.89 -7.22 9.80
N LEU A 94 1.65 -6.29 9.23
CA LEU A 94 1.80 -6.17 7.78
C LEU A 94 2.49 -7.40 7.19
N ALA A 95 3.59 -7.87 7.78
CA ALA A 95 4.32 -9.04 7.32
C ALA A 95 3.47 -10.32 7.28
N SER A 96 2.47 -10.43 8.16
CA SER A 96 1.55 -11.57 8.25
C SER A 96 0.17 -11.34 7.61
N VAL A 97 -0.06 -10.19 6.98
CA VAL A 97 -1.39 -9.83 6.45
C VAL A 97 -1.86 -10.83 5.40
N ASP A 98 -3.12 -11.26 5.47
CA ASP A 98 -3.75 -12.03 4.39
C ASP A 98 -4.17 -11.07 3.27
N PHE A 99 -3.63 -11.25 2.06
CA PHE A 99 -3.91 -10.36 0.94
C PHE A 99 -5.35 -10.47 0.40
N GLY A 100 -6.00 -11.63 0.56
CA GLY A 100 -7.40 -11.81 0.22
C GLY A 100 -8.30 -11.00 1.13
N LEU A 101 -8.08 -11.09 2.45
CA LEU A 101 -8.80 -10.28 3.43
C LEU A 101 -8.50 -8.79 3.30
N LEU A 102 -7.24 -8.43 3.00
CA LEU A 102 -6.85 -7.04 2.78
C LEU A 102 -7.69 -6.38 1.68
N ARG A 103 -7.89 -7.07 0.55
CA ARG A 103 -8.66 -6.53 -0.58
C ARG A 103 -10.15 -6.31 -0.26
N LEU A 104 -10.66 -6.92 0.80
CA LEU A 104 -12.03 -6.71 1.28
C LEU A 104 -12.15 -5.48 2.20
N THR A 105 -11.03 -4.93 2.67
CA THR A 105 -11.06 -3.76 3.54
C THR A 105 -11.36 -2.47 2.78
N PRO A 106 -12.03 -1.49 3.41
CA PRO A 106 -12.31 -0.20 2.78
C PRO A 106 -11.01 0.50 2.43
N ARG A 107 -10.90 0.98 1.19
CA ARG A 107 -9.74 1.76 0.73
C ARG A 107 -8.39 1.08 1.02
N TRP A 108 -8.37 -0.25 0.91
CA TRP A 108 -7.20 -1.07 1.26
C TRP A 108 -5.89 -0.57 0.63
N TYR A 109 -5.94 -0.07 -0.61
CA TYR A 109 -4.75 0.41 -1.32
C TYR A 109 -4.14 1.63 -0.62
N ASP A 110 -4.97 2.64 -0.32
CA ASP A 110 -4.52 3.84 0.38
C ASP A 110 -4.06 3.53 1.81
N ALA A 111 -4.80 2.65 2.50
CA ALA A 111 -4.44 2.20 3.85
C ALA A 111 -3.08 1.52 3.87
N LEU A 112 -2.82 0.64 2.89
CA LEU A 112 -1.57 -0.07 2.74
C LEU A 112 -0.43 0.89 2.39
N ASP A 113 -0.64 1.83 1.46
CA ASP A 113 0.34 2.86 1.09
C ASP A 113 0.78 3.65 2.34
N ILE A 114 -0.19 4.17 3.11
CA ILE A 114 0.09 4.91 4.34
C ILE A 114 0.86 4.05 5.37
N ALA A 115 0.47 2.79 5.55
CA ALA A 115 1.11 1.90 6.52
C ALA A 115 2.54 1.52 6.10
N LEU A 116 2.78 1.26 4.82
CA LEU A 116 4.12 0.97 4.30
C LEU A 116 5.07 2.17 4.43
N PHE A 117 4.58 3.39 4.17
CA PHE A 117 5.34 4.60 4.44
C PHE A 117 5.67 4.75 5.93
N TYR A 118 4.70 4.49 6.82
CA TYR A 118 4.92 4.54 8.26
C TYR A 118 6.05 3.59 8.69
N VAL A 119 5.98 2.30 8.32
CA VAL A 119 7.02 1.33 8.73
C VAL A 119 8.36 1.56 8.04
N ARG A 120 8.38 2.18 6.87
CA ARG A 120 9.62 2.62 6.21
C ARG A 120 10.33 3.68 7.03
N ASP A 121 9.61 4.69 7.50
CA ASP A 121 10.18 5.77 8.30
C ASP A 121 10.68 5.25 9.67
N ARG A 122 10.25 4.05 10.07
CA ARG A 122 10.74 3.30 11.25
C ARG A 122 11.91 2.35 10.96
N GLY A 123 12.31 2.19 9.70
CA GLY A 123 13.37 1.25 9.30
C GLY A 123 12.94 -0.22 9.25
N GLU A 124 11.64 -0.50 9.33
CA GLU A 124 11.10 -1.87 9.45
C GLU A 124 10.52 -2.40 8.13
N LEU A 125 10.47 -1.56 7.10
CA LEU A 125 9.97 -1.94 5.77
C LEU A 125 10.70 -3.18 5.21
N ARG A 126 12.00 -3.34 5.51
CA ARG A 126 12.76 -4.52 5.07
C ARG A 126 12.15 -5.82 5.56
N PHE A 127 11.77 -5.87 6.82
CA PHE A 127 11.16 -7.07 7.39
C PHE A 127 9.85 -7.42 6.67
N VAL A 128 8.98 -6.44 6.45
CA VAL A 128 7.69 -6.64 5.77
C VAL A 128 7.89 -7.13 4.33
N LEU A 129 8.75 -6.46 3.56
CA LEU A 129 8.95 -6.76 2.15
C LEU A 129 9.70 -8.08 1.93
N ASP A 130 10.59 -8.47 2.85
CA ASP A 130 11.31 -9.74 2.81
C ASP A 130 10.38 -10.93 3.08
N GLU A 131 9.39 -10.77 3.96
CA GLU A 131 8.33 -11.77 4.15
C GLU A 131 7.40 -11.85 2.93
N TRP A 132 7.01 -10.72 2.36
CA TRP A 132 6.08 -10.71 1.23
C TRP A 132 6.70 -11.26 -0.06
N VAL A 133 7.97 -10.96 -0.35
CA VAL A 133 8.62 -11.42 -1.59
C VAL A 133 8.75 -12.94 -1.65
N ARG A 134 8.73 -13.63 -0.50
CA ARG A 134 8.81 -15.10 -0.40
C ARG A 134 7.48 -15.80 -0.61
N ARG A 135 6.35 -15.09 -0.56
CA ARG A 135 5.02 -15.70 -0.67
C ARG A 135 4.77 -16.15 -2.12
N ASP A 136 4.15 -17.30 -2.33
CA ASP A 136 3.91 -17.78 -3.70
C ASP A 136 2.96 -16.84 -4.47
N ALA A 137 1.94 -16.30 -3.79
CA ALA A 137 0.94 -15.43 -4.40
C ALA A 137 0.93 -14.03 -3.76
N VAL A 138 1.51 -13.06 -4.45
CA VAL A 138 1.36 -11.62 -4.16
C VAL A 138 0.48 -11.02 -5.26
N PRO A 139 -0.66 -10.40 -4.94
CA PRO A 139 -1.50 -9.76 -5.95
C PRO A 139 -0.76 -8.70 -6.77
N THR A 140 -1.04 -8.63 -8.07
CA THR A 140 -0.42 -7.68 -9.01
C THR A 140 -0.48 -6.23 -8.53
N ARG A 141 -1.60 -5.81 -7.93
CA ARG A 141 -1.74 -4.45 -7.39
C ARG A 141 -0.88 -4.15 -6.17
N ILE A 142 -0.48 -5.18 -5.39
CA ILE A 142 0.47 -5.02 -4.29
C ILE A 142 1.89 -4.97 -4.84
N LEU A 143 2.21 -5.80 -5.84
CA LEU A 143 3.48 -5.73 -6.57
C LEU A 143 3.69 -4.32 -7.15
N ASP A 144 2.68 -3.81 -7.85
CA ASP A 144 2.66 -2.47 -8.42
C ASP A 144 2.89 -1.37 -7.36
N LEU A 145 2.15 -1.42 -6.25
CA LEU A 145 2.32 -0.49 -5.13
C LEU A 145 3.75 -0.51 -4.59
N VAL A 146 4.27 -1.69 -4.24
CA VAL A 146 5.62 -1.85 -3.65
C VAL A 146 6.69 -1.39 -4.64
N LEU A 147 6.53 -1.77 -5.91
CA LEU A 147 7.43 -1.39 -6.99
C LEU A 147 7.52 0.14 -7.09
N PHE A 148 6.37 0.79 -7.27
CA PHE A 148 6.31 2.22 -7.56
C PHE A 148 6.65 3.11 -6.36
N ARG A 149 6.24 2.71 -5.14
CA ARG A 149 6.42 3.53 -3.93
C ARG A 149 7.74 3.31 -3.22
N HIS A 150 8.38 2.16 -3.38
CA HIS A 150 9.55 1.79 -2.57
C HIS A 150 10.73 1.31 -3.41
N VAL A 151 10.55 0.25 -4.18
CA VAL A 151 11.63 -0.39 -4.96
C VAL A 151 12.23 0.60 -5.96
N ARG A 152 11.39 1.43 -6.60
CA ARG A 152 11.82 2.50 -7.51
C ARG A 152 12.85 3.46 -6.91
N TYR A 153 12.82 3.65 -5.60
CA TYR A 153 13.73 4.54 -4.88
C TYR A 153 14.83 3.77 -4.13
N GLY A 154 15.06 2.49 -4.46
CA GLY A 154 16.11 1.67 -3.87
C GLY A 154 15.82 1.18 -2.44
N PHE A 155 14.56 1.23 -1.99
CA PHE A 155 14.19 0.74 -0.66
C PHE A 155 13.83 -0.75 -0.67
N PRO A 156 14.10 -1.46 0.45
CA PRO A 156 14.87 -1.00 1.61
C PRO A 156 16.39 -1.08 1.37
N ASP A 157 16.82 -1.95 0.45
CA ASP A 157 18.21 -2.17 0.06
C ASP A 157 18.27 -2.85 -1.31
N ALA A 158 19.43 -2.75 -1.97
CA ALA A 158 19.63 -3.21 -3.34
C ALA A 158 19.24 -4.69 -3.55
N ARG A 159 19.60 -5.57 -2.61
CA ARG A 159 19.34 -7.01 -2.75
C ARG A 159 17.84 -7.28 -2.77
N LEU A 160 17.08 -6.69 -1.85
CA LEU A 160 15.64 -6.90 -1.81
C LEU A 160 14.93 -6.19 -2.97
N THR A 161 15.40 -5.00 -3.35
CA THR A 161 14.95 -4.29 -4.55
C THR A 161 15.05 -5.17 -5.79
N ASP A 162 16.20 -5.85 -6.01
CA ASP A 162 16.38 -6.73 -7.15
C ASP A 162 15.41 -7.92 -7.15
N LEU A 163 15.17 -8.54 -5.99
CA LEU A 163 14.20 -9.65 -5.87
C LEU A 163 12.77 -9.21 -6.24
N TRP A 164 12.36 -8.03 -5.80
CA TRP A 164 11.05 -7.47 -6.18
C TRP A 164 10.98 -7.15 -7.67
N LEU A 165 12.04 -6.59 -8.26
CA LEU A 165 12.11 -6.30 -9.68
C LEU A 165 11.97 -7.57 -10.53
N GLU A 166 12.73 -8.62 -10.23
CA GLU A 166 12.62 -9.90 -10.93
C GLU A 166 11.19 -10.45 -10.87
N ARG A 167 10.60 -10.43 -9.68
CA ARG A 167 9.24 -10.89 -9.48
C ARG A 167 8.21 -10.07 -10.27
N CYS A 168 8.36 -8.75 -10.28
CA CYS A 168 7.50 -7.87 -11.07
C CYS A 168 7.64 -8.13 -12.57
N LEU A 169 8.86 -8.36 -13.07
CA LEU A 169 9.10 -8.72 -14.48
C LEU A 169 8.38 -10.01 -14.87
N ASP A 170 8.50 -11.06 -14.04
CA ASP A 170 7.83 -12.35 -14.30
C ASP A 170 6.29 -12.23 -14.29
N VAL A 171 5.73 -11.47 -13.33
CA VAL A 171 4.27 -11.28 -13.24
C VAL A 171 3.77 -10.41 -14.39
N ALA A 172 4.48 -9.35 -14.75
CA ALA A 172 4.11 -8.49 -15.87
C ALA A 172 4.14 -9.26 -17.20
N ALA A 173 5.16 -10.09 -17.42
CA ALA A 173 5.27 -10.96 -18.58
C ALA A 173 4.12 -11.96 -18.72
N THR A 174 3.51 -12.36 -17.60
CA THR A 174 2.41 -13.35 -17.57
C THR A 174 1.03 -12.72 -17.65
N THR A 175 0.85 -11.57 -17.00
CA THR A 175 -0.48 -10.96 -16.80
C THR A 175 -0.78 -9.80 -17.75
N CYS A 176 0.25 -9.20 -18.34
CA CYS A 176 0.15 -7.96 -19.12
C CYS A 176 -0.61 -6.83 -18.39
N ASP A 177 -0.58 -6.81 -17.06
CA ASP A 177 -1.26 -5.78 -16.26
C ASP A 177 -0.65 -4.41 -16.54
N GLU A 178 -1.48 -3.49 -17.03
CA GLU A 178 -1.04 -2.17 -17.50
C GLU A 178 -0.35 -1.36 -16.41
N GLY A 179 -0.87 -1.40 -15.18
CA GLY A 179 -0.32 -0.63 -14.06
C GLY A 179 1.06 -1.13 -13.66
N LEU A 180 1.22 -2.45 -13.53
CA LEU A 180 2.51 -3.05 -13.22
C LEU A 180 3.54 -2.80 -14.34
N VAL A 181 3.13 -2.94 -15.60
CA VAL A 181 3.99 -2.65 -16.76
C VAL A 181 4.42 -1.18 -16.77
N GLU A 182 3.49 -0.25 -16.55
CA GLU A 182 3.79 1.17 -16.44
C GLU A 182 4.82 1.43 -15.34
N SER A 183 4.57 0.91 -14.14
CA SER A 183 5.47 1.05 -13.00
C SER A 183 6.87 0.46 -13.26
N LEU A 184 6.97 -0.66 -13.98
CA LEU A 184 8.25 -1.25 -14.39
C LEU A 184 9.02 -0.34 -15.36
N ILE A 185 8.37 0.19 -16.40
CA ILE A 185 8.99 1.12 -17.35
C ILE A 185 9.44 2.40 -16.62
N LEU A 186 8.65 2.87 -15.66
CA LEU A 186 8.99 4.05 -14.86
C LEU A 186 10.13 3.81 -13.87
N THR A 187 10.36 2.55 -13.49
CA THR A 187 11.34 2.15 -12.47
C THR A 187 12.67 1.70 -13.06
N CYS A 188 12.66 0.82 -14.07
CA CYS A 188 13.86 0.20 -14.63
C CYS A 188 13.71 -0.05 -16.14
N PRO A 189 13.61 1.00 -16.97
CA PRO A 189 13.36 0.86 -18.40
C PRO A 189 14.42 -0.02 -19.11
N GLU A 190 15.67 0.03 -18.66
CA GLU A 190 16.77 -0.77 -19.21
C GLU A 190 16.51 -2.27 -19.04
N ARG A 191 16.06 -2.66 -17.85
CA ARG A 191 15.76 -4.06 -17.53
C ARG A 191 14.54 -4.57 -18.29
N VAL A 192 13.52 -3.72 -18.44
CA VAL A 192 12.32 -4.05 -19.24
C VAL A 192 12.70 -4.20 -20.72
N GLY A 193 13.59 -3.35 -21.24
CA GLY A 193 14.10 -3.45 -22.61
C GLY A 193 14.96 -4.70 -22.84
N ALA A 194 15.73 -5.10 -21.84
CA ALA A 194 16.63 -6.25 -21.91
C ALA A 194 15.93 -7.60 -21.74
N ASP A 195 14.83 -7.70 -20.99
CA ASP A 195 14.04 -8.94 -20.87
C ASP A 195 13.03 -9.05 -22.04
N PRO A 196 13.18 -10.02 -22.97
CA PRO A 196 12.31 -10.14 -24.13
C PRO A 196 10.83 -10.39 -23.80
N ARG A 197 10.54 -11.00 -22.64
CA ARG A 197 9.18 -11.28 -22.18
C ARG A 197 8.54 -10.00 -21.66
N ALA A 198 9.25 -9.25 -20.83
CA ALA A 198 8.78 -7.98 -20.30
C ALA A 198 8.63 -6.92 -21.42
N PHE A 199 9.59 -6.88 -22.36
CA PHE A 199 9.50 -6.01 -23.53
C PHE A 199 8.24 -6.29 -24.37
N ARG A 200 7.94 -7.58 -24.62
CA ARG A 200 6.72 -7.96 -25.34
C ARG A 200 5.46 -7.54 -24.60
N ALA A 201 5.39 -7.78 -23.29
CA ALA A 201 4.26 -7.34 -22.47
C ALA A 201 4.10 -5.81 -22.49
N ALA A 202 5.20 -5.05 -22.48
CA ALA A 202 5.17 -3.59 -22.60
C ALA A 202 4.62 -3.12 -23.96
N MET A 203 5.05 -3.76 -25.05
CA MET A 203 4.54 -3.45 -26.39
C MET A 203 3.07 -3.82 -26.56
N GLU A 204 2.65 -4.94 -25.98
CA GLU A 204 1.24 -5.34 -25.95
C GLU A 204 0.40 -4.34 -25.15
N ALA A 205 0.85 -3.99 -23.94
CA ALA A 205 0.20 -3.00 -23.09
C ALA A 205 0.07 -1.63 -23.75
N ALA A 206 1.08 -1.18 -24.51
CA ALA A 206 1.04 0.08 -25.25
C ALA A 206 -0.08 0.12 -26.32
N ASN A 207 -0.51 -1.03 -26.86
CA ASN A 207 -1.58 -1.09 -27.86
C ASN A 207 -2.94 -0.74 -27.27
N HIS A 208 -3.17 -1.01 -25.98
CA HIS A 208 -4.45 -0.78 -25.32
C HIS A 208 -4.43 0.31 -24.24
N SER A 209 -3.25 0.65 -23.70
CA SER A 209 -3.10 1.66 -22.65
C SER A 209 -2.43 2.94 -23.16
N ALA A 210 -3.15 4.07 -23.07
CA ALA A 210 -2.61 5.37 -23.42
C ALA A 210 -1.44 5.78 -22.51
N CYS A 211 -1.51 5.41 -21.22
CA CYS A 211 -0.45 5.67 -20.24
C CYS A 211 0.85 4.96 -20.63
N VAL A 212 0.78 3.65 -20.88
CA VAL A 212 1.96 2.86 -21.29
C VAL A 212 2.50 3.36 -22.63
N ARG A 213 1.63 3.68 -23.59
CA ARG A 213 2.05 4.22 -24.89
C ARG A 213 2.85 5.51 -24.78
N ALA A 214 2.52 6.36 -23.80
CA ALA A 214 3.23 7.62 -23.58
C ALA A 214 4.67 7.42 -23.05
N ILE A 215 4.98 6.26 -22.46
CA ILE A 215 6.26 6.02 -21.79
C ILE A 215 7.08 4.88 -22.40
N VAL A 216 6.51 4.06 -23.30
CA VAL A 216 7.21 2.90 -23.88
C VAL A 216 8.46 3.30 -24.70
N GLY A 217 8.52 4.54 -25.20
CA GLY A 217 9.70 5.09 -25.88
C GLY A 217 10.96 5.07 -25.01
N ARG A 218 10.82 5.12 -23.67
CA ARG A 218 11.93 5.08 -22.71
C ARG A 218 12.74 3.77 -22.78
N LEU A 219 12.16 2.70 -23.33
CA LEU A 219 12.84 1.42 -23.50
C LEU A 219 13.97 1.48 -24.55
N GLY A 220 13.85 2.37 -25.54
CA GLY A 220 14.83 2.53 -26.62
C GLY A 220 15.90 3.61 -26.37
N GLU A 221 15.72 4.45 -25.35
CA GLU A 221 16.67 5.51 -24.98
C GLU A 221 17.90 4.99 -24.21
N CYS A 222 17.90 3.69 -23.88
CA CYS A 222 18.91 3.08 -23.01
C CYS A 222 19.73 1.97 -23.69
N ALA A 223 19.63 1.84 -25.02
CA ALA A 223 20.39 0.90 -25.85
C ALA A 223 21.66 1.52 -26.43
#